data_AF-A0A376M1F9-F1
#
_entry.id   AF-A0A376M1F9-F1
#
_cell.length_a   1.000
_cell.length_b   1.000
_cell.length_c   1.000
_cell.angle_alpha   90.00
_cell.angle_beta   90.00
_cell.angle_gamma   90.00
#
_symmetry.space_group_name_H-M   'P 1'
#
loop_
_entity.id
_entity.type
_entity.pdbx_description
1 polymer ?
#
loop_
_entity_poly.entity_id
_entity_poly.type
_entity_poly.pdbx_seq_one_letter_code
_entity_poly.pdbx_strand_id
1 'polypeptide(L)'
;MINRQQGFTLLEVMAALAIFSMLGVLAFMVFSQASTLHQRSQKEIQQFNQLQRTITILDNDLLQLVARRNRSTDKIMVLGEEAIFTTQSRDPQAPLNEAQTLQTVHWYLRNHTLYRAVRTSVDGRKDQPA
;
A
#
# COMPACT_ATOMS: atom_id res chain seq x y z
N MET A 1 -61.79 40.75 -24.05
CA MET A 1 -61.16 40.42 -22.74
C MET A 1 -59.66 40.50 -22.94
N ILE A 2 -59.01 41.51 -22.36
CA ILE A 2 -57.56 41.71 -22.53
C ILE A 2 -56.86 40.77 -21.56
N ASN A 3 -56.18 39.76 -22.10
CA ASN A 3 -55.38 38.83 -21.34
C ASN A 3 -54.15 39.60 -20.82
N ARG A 4 -54.09 39.85 -19.50
CA ARG A 4 -52.92 40.48 -18.86
C ARG A 4 -51.72 39.55 -19.07
N GLN A 5 -50.71 40.01 -19.81
CA GLN A 5 -49.45 39.31 -19.93
C GLN A 5 -48.83 39.15 -18.53
N GLN A 6 -48.83 37.91 -18.02
CA GLN A 6 -48.10 37.51 -16.82
C GLN A 6 -46.64 37.26 -17.24
N GLY A 7 -45.87 38.34 -17.38
CA GLY A 7 -44.42 38.25 -17.55
C GLY A 7 -43.73 38.00 -16.20
N PHE A 8 -42.59 37.30 -16.22
CA PHE A 8 -41.73 37.15 -15.04
C PHE A 8 -41.31 38.53 -14.52
N THR A 9 -41.38 38.72 -13.21
CA THR A 9 -40.88 39.96 -12.59
C THR A 9 -39.36 39.90 -12.43
N LEU A 10 -38.70 41.06 -12.43
CA LEU A 10 -37.27 41.15 -12.13
C LEU A 10 -36.93 40.48 -10.79
N LEU A 11 -37.80 40.67 -9.79
CA LEU A 11 -37.64 40.11 -8.45
C LEU A 11 -37.65 38.57 -8.46
N GLU A 12 -38.47 37.96 -9.31
CA GLU A 12 -38.58 36.51 -9.42
C GLU A 12 -37.33 35.88 -10.04
N VAL A 13 -36.76 36.51 -11.07
CA VAL A 13 -35.49 36.08 -11.67
C VAL A 13 -34.33 36.26 -10.68
N MET A 14 -34.30 37.38 -9.95
CA MET A 14 -33.27 37.61 -8.93
C MET A 14 -33.36 36.59 -7.79
N ALA A 15 -34.56 36.30 -7.31
CA ALA A 15 -34.79 35.28 -6.28
C ALA A 15 -34.38 33.88 -6.77
N ALA A 16 -34.74 33.52 -8.01
CA ALA A 16 -34.34 32.24 -8.60
C ALA A 16 -32.81 32.10 -8.71
N LEU A 17 -32.11 33.16 -9.15
CA LEU A 17 -30.65 33.17 -9.24
C LEU A 17 -29.98 33.12 -7.85
N ALA A 18 -30.54 33.80 -6.85
CA ALA A 18 -30.03 33.77 -5.49
C ALA A 18 -30.14 32.37 -4.88
N ILE A 19 -31.30 31.72 -5.02
CA ILE A 19 -31.50 30.34 -4.54
C ILE A 19 -30.61 29.37 -5.30
N PHE A 20 -30.55 29.49 -6.64
CA PHE A 20 -29.75 28.61 -7.48
C PHE A 20 -28.26 28.70 -7.15
N SER A 21 -27.72 29.91 -7.02
CA SER A 21 -26.32 30.11 -6.65
C SER A 21 -26.01 29.57 -5.25
N MET A 22 -26.91 29.76 -4.27
CA MET A 22 -26.75 29.22 -2.93
C MET A 22 -26.72 27.68 -2.93
N LEU A 23 -27.64 27.04 -3.67
CA LEU A 23 -27.66 25.59 -3.82
C LEU A 23 -26.39 25.07 -4.50
N GLY A 24 -25.91 25.77 -5.55
CA GLY A 24 -24.67 25.42 -6.24
C GLY A 24 -23.45 25.46 -5.31
N VAL A 25 -23.34 26.49 -4.47
CA VAL A 25 -22.27 26.62 -3.48
C VAL A 25 -22.36 25.50 -2.43
N LEU A 26 -23.55 25.21 -1.91
CA LEU A 26 -23.74 24.13 -0.94
C LEU A 26 -23.35 22.77 -1.51
N ALA A 27 -23.76 22.47 -2.75
CA ALA A 27 -23.39 21.23 -3.43
C ALA A 27 -21.87 21.12 -3.61
N PHE A 28 -21.21 22.22 -4.00
CA PHE A 28 -19.75 22.25 -4.15
C PHE A 28 -19.03 22.04 -2.81
N MET A 29 -19.54 22.61 -1.71
CA MET A 29 -18.97 22.42 -0.37
C MET A 29 -19.02 20.95 0.07
N VAL A 30 -20.17 20.29 -0.12
CA VAL A 30 -20.32 18.85 0.21
C VAL A 30 -19.38 17.99 -0.61
N PHE A 31 -19.29 18.25 -1.92
CA PHE A 31 -18.37 17.55 -2.80
C PHE A 31 -16.90 17.74 -2.39
N SER A 32 -16.50 18.99 -2.09
CA SER A 32 -15.15 19.31 -1.64
C SER A 32 -14.81 18.58 -0.35
N GLN A 33 -15.75 18.57 0.61
CA GLN A 33 -15.56 17.86 1.87
C GLN A 33 -15.43 16.34 1.66
N ALA A 34 -16.33 15.72 0.90
CA ALA A 34 -16.26 14.30 0.57
C ALA A 34 -14.95 13.94 -0.14
N SER A 35 -14.48 14.78 -1.07
CA SER A 35 -13.20 14.59 -1.75
C SER A 35 -12.02 14.63 -0.78
N THR A 36 -11.99 15.60 0.14
CA THR A 36 -10.91 15.70 1.14
C THR A 36 -10.91 14.53 2.12
N LEU A 37 -12.09 14.05 2.53
CA LEU A 37 -12.26 12.86 3.36
C LEU A 37 -11.75 11.62 2.63
N HIS A 38 -12.09 11.47 1.36
CA HIS A 38 -11.62 10.37 0.54
C HIS A 38 -10.10 10.37 0.42
N GLN A 39 -9.47 11.53 0.15
CA GLN A 39 -8.01 11.64 0.07
C GLN A 39 -7.31 11.25 1.38
N ARG A 40 -7.85 11.67 2.54
CA ARG A 40 -7.32 11.27 3.86
C ARG A 40 -7.45 9.77 4.08
N SER A 41 -8.63 9.23 3.83
CA SER A 41 -8.90 7.79 3.95
C SER A 41 -7.97 6.96 3.08
N GLN A 42 -7.72 7.39 1.84
CA GLN A 42 -6.81 6.69 0.93
C GLN A 42 -5.37 6.63 1.47
N LYS A 43 -4.89 7.69 2.14
CA LYS A 43 -3.55 7.69 2.75
C LYS A 43 -3.45 6.67 3.89
N GLU A 44 -4.47 6.57 4.73
CA GLU A 44 -4.53 5.59 5.82
C GLU A 44 -4.60 4.16 5.29
N ILE A 45 -5.42 3.93 4.25
CA ILE A 45 -5.52 2.63 3.56
C ILE A 45 -4.16 2.23 2.97
N GLN A 46 -3.44 3.16 2.34
CA GLN A 46 -2.11 2.87 1.79
C GLN A 46 -1.12 2.45 2.87
N GLN A 47 -1.09 3.13 4.01
CA GLN A 47 -0.21 2.77 5.14
C GLN A 47 -0.57 1.39 5.71
N PHE A 48 -1.85 1.11 5.89
CA PHE A 48 -2.32 -0.20 6.34
C PHE A 48 -1.94 -1.32 5.35
N ASN A 49 -2.12 -1.09 4.04
CA ASN A 49 -1.75 -2.04 3.00
C ASN A 49 -0.24 -2.32 2.98
N GLN A 50 0.59 -1.29 3.22
CA GLN A 50 2.04 -1.48 3.35
C GLN A 50 2.38 -2.38 4.54
N LEU A 51 1.75 -2.16 5.70
CA LEU A 51 1.95 -3.02 6.87
C LEU A 51 1.51 -4.45 6.60
N GLN A 52 0.30 -4.64 6.05
CA GLN A 52 -0.23 -5.96 5.73
C GLN A 52 0.69 -6.70 4.76
N ARG A 53 1.19 -6.02 3.71
CA ARG A 53 2.15 -6.59 2.77
C ARG A 53 3.42 -7.05 3.47
N THR A 54 3.98 -6.24 4.37
CA THR A 54 5.17 -6.60 5.14
C THR A 54 4.94 -7.84 5.98
N ILE A 55 3.80 -7.92 6.68
CA ILE A 55 3.40 -9.09 7.47
C ILE A 55 3.28 -10.32 6.58
N THR A 56 2.60 -10.22 5.43
CA THR A 56 2.46 -11.34 4.48
C THR A 56 3.82 -11.85 3.98
N ILE A 57 4.77 -10.96 3.67
CA ILE A 57 6.10 -11.38 3.21
C ILE A 57 6.86 -12.09 4.33
N LEU A 58 6.82 -11.54 5.55
CA LEU A 58 7.47 -12.13 6.71
C LEU A 58 6.88 -13.51 7.04
N ASP A 59 5.56 -13.63 7.05
CA ASP A 59 4.85 -14.90 7.30
C ASP A 59 5.23 -15.96 6.26
N ASN A 60 5.24 -15.59 4.97
CA ASN A 60 5.66 -16.49 3.91
C ASN A 60 7.11 -16.97 4.07
N ASP A 61 8.04 -16.09 4.45
CA ASP A 61 9.44 -16.45 4.70
C ASP A 61 9.56 -17.43 5.88
N LEU A 62 8.79 -17.23 6.95
CA LEU A 62 8.82 -18.11 8.11
C LEU A 62 8.17 -19.47 7.83
N LEU A 63 7.06 -19.50 7.08
CA LEU A 63 6.38 -20.75 6.70
C LEU A 63 7.22 -21.60 5.74
N GLN A 64 8.04 -20.97 4.90
CA GLN A 64 8.92 -21.63 3.94
C GLN A 64 10.36 -21.82 4.47
N LEU A 65 10.56 -21.64 5.78
CA LEU A 65 11.85 -21.80 6.42
C LEU A 65 12.40 -23.22 6.23
N VAL A 66 13.66 -23.30 5.83
CA VAL A 66 14.40 -24.57 5.70
C VAL A 66 15.48 -24.63 6.75
N ALA A 67 15.49 -25.72 7.53
CA ALA A 67 16.49 -26.00 8.55
C ALA A 67 17.86 -26.36 7.93
N ARG A 68 18.54 -25.37 7.34
CA ARG A 68 19.84 -25.50 6.71
C ARG A 68 20.85 -24.57 7.36
N ARG A 69 22.04 -25.09 7.65
CA ARG A 69 23.17 -24.32 8.17
C ARG A 69 23.65 -23.33 7.11
N ASN A 70 23.64 -22.05 7.44
CA ASN A 70 24.14 -20.99 6.58
C ASN A 70 25.67 -20.93 6.67
N ARG A 71 26.38 -20.85 5.54
CA ARG A 71 27.85 -20.80 5.52
C ARG A 71 28.43 -19.51 6.11
N SER A 72 27.70 -18.40 6.04
CA SER A 72 28.17 -17.09 6.52
C SER A 72 28.09 -16.96 8.05
N THR A 73 27.07 -17.56 8.67
CA THR A 73 26.83 -17.45 10.12
C THR A 73 27.10 -18.75 10.88
N ASP A 74 27.33 -19.86 10.17
CA ASP A 74 27.47 -21.24 10.69
C ASP A 74 26.28 -21.72 11.55
N LYS A 75 25.14 -21.05 11.44
CA LYS A 75 23.91 -21.33 12.18
C LYS A 75 22.76 -21.61 11.22
N ILE A 76 21.74 -22.33 11.69
CA ILE A 76 20.51 -22.59 10.93
C ILE A 76 19.66 -21.32 10.85
N MET A 77 19.58 -20.61 11.98
CA MET A 77 18.88 -19.34 12.11
C MET A 77 19.66 -18.47 13.09
N VAL A 78 19.78 -17.19 12.75
CA VAL A 78 20.18 -16.13 13.68
C VAL A 78 18.93 -15.34 13.99
N LEU A 79 18.65 -15.14 15.28
CA LEU A 79 17.52 -14.35 15.77
C LEU A 79 18.03 -13.43 16.88
N GLY A 80 17.77 -12.14 16.73
CA GLY A 80 18.21 -11.07 17.64
C GLY A 80 17.73 -9.72 17.11
N GLU A 81 18.61 -8.72 17.08
CA GLU A 81 18.34 -7.44 16.39
C GLU A 81 18.17 -7.61 14.88
N GLU A 82 18.72 -8.69 14.34
CA GLU A 82 18.56 -9.12 12.96
C GLU A 82 18.11 -10.58 12.93
N ALA A 83 17.35 -10.95 11.90
CA ALA A 83 16.97 -12.32 11.63
C ALA A 83 17.56 -12.79 10.30
N ILE A 84 18.40 -13.84 10.34
CA ILE A 84 19.01 -14.44 9.15
C ILE A 84 18.65 -15.91 9.12
N PHE A 85 17.99 -16.35 8.07
CA PHE A 85 17.62 -17.76 7.87
C PHE A 85 17.48 -18.09 6.39
N THR A 86 17.39 -19.38 6.08
CA THR A 86 17.18 -19.86 4.71
C THR A 86 15.70 -20.16 4.51
N THR A 87 15.11 -19.62 3.45
CA THR A 87 13.74 -19.90 3.01
C THR A 87 13.76 -20.51 1.62
N GLN A 88 12.78 -21.37 1.34
CA GLN A 88 12.41 -21.65 -0.05
C GLN A 88 11.64 -20.46 -0.58
N SER A 89 11.92 -20.07 -1.82
CA SER A 89 11.12 -19.07 -2.50
C SER A 89 11.19 -19.30 -3.99
N ARG A 90 10.09 -18.97 -4.65
CA ARG A 90 9.99 -18.99 -6.10
C ARG A 90 10.10 -17.57 -6.61
N ASP A 91 10.96 -17.37 -7.61
CA ASP A 91 10.99 -16.11 -8.34
C ASP A 91 9.62 -15.90 -9.04
N PRO A 92 8.89 -14.80 -8.75
CA PRO A 92 7.62 -14.51 -9.40
C PRO A 92 7.72 -14.38 -10.92
N GLN A 93 8.90 -14.02 -11.44
CA GLN A 93 9.16 -13.89 -12.88
C GLN A 93 9.59 -15.21 -13.53
N ALA A 94 9.92 -16.24 -12.75
CA ALA A 94 10.35 -17.53 -13.26
C ALA A 94 9.17 -18.36 -13.82
N PRO A 95 9.39 -19.11 -14.93
CA PRO A 95 8.40 -20.04 -15.47
C PRO A 95 7.83 -20.99 -14.40
N LEU A 96 6.58 -21.42 -14.57
CA LEU A 96 5.91 -22.38 -13.66
C LEU A 96 6.67 -23.69 -13.45
N ASN A 97 7.52 -24.05 -14.42
CA ASN A 97 8.29 -25.28 -14.40
C ASN A 97 9.66 -25.13 -13.71
N GLU A 98 10.03 -23.92 -13.28
CA GLU A 98 11.29 -23.69 -12.58
C GLU A 98 11.14 -24.03 -11.10
N ALA A 99 12.11 -24.79 -10.56
CA ALA A 99 12.07 -25.29 -9.21
C ALA A 99 12.19 -24.14 -8.18
N GLN A 100 11.58 -24.34 -7.01
CA GLN A 100 11.80 -23.41 -5.89
C GLN A 100 13.30 -23.35 -5.57
N THR A 101 13.81 -22.12 -5.49
CA THR A 101 15.21 -21.88 -5.17
C THR A 101 15.35 -21.64 -3.68
N LEU A 102 16.47 -22.09 -3.10
CA LEU A 102 16.81 -21.75 -1.74
C LEU A 102 17.41 -20.35 -1.72
N GLN A 103 16.91 -19.50 -0.83
CA GLN A 103 17.38 -18.14 -0.66
C GLN A 103 17.69 -17.89 0.80
N THR A 104 18.76 -17.16 1.08
CA THR A 104 18.98 -16.63 2.44
C THR A 104 18.31 -15.28 2.54
N VAL A 105 17.41 -15.13 3.51
CA VAL A 105 16.77 -13.86 3.84
C VAL A 105 17.42 -13.26 5.07
N HIS A 106 17.58 -11.94 5.04
CA HIS A 106 18.12 -11.14 6.13
C HIS A 106 17.14 -10.01 6.41
N TRP A 107 16.51 -10.10 7.57
CA TRP A 107 15.63 -9.07 8.10
C TRP A 107 16.38 -8.27 9.15
N TYR A 108 16.39 -6.95 9.01
CA TYR A 108 17.03 -6.06 9.97
C TYR A 108 16.30 -4.72 10.05
N LEU A 109 16.35 -4.11 11.23
CA LEU A 109 15.74 -2.81 11.47
C LEU A 109 16.79 -1.72 11.40
N ARG A 110 16.57 -0.70 10.58
CA ARG A 110 17.44 0.47 10.50
C ARG A 110 16.61 1.74 10.44
N ASN A 111 16.90 2.70 11.31
CA ASN A 111 16.17 3.98 11.38
C ASN A 111 14.63 3.79 11.43
N HIS A 112 14.14 2.85 12.23
CA HIS A 112 12.71 2.48 12.32
C HIS A 112 12.08 1.95 11.02
N THR A 113 12.90 1.63 10.02
CA THR A 113 12.46 0.99 8.77
C THR A 113 12.93 -0.45 8.76
N LEU A 114 12.00 -1.39 8.58
CA LEU A 114 12.31 -2.80 8.46
C LEU A 114 12.73 -3.10 7.03
N TYR A 115 13.93 -3.63 6.86
CA TYR A 115 14.48 -4.04 5.57
C TYR A 115 14.52 -5.55 5.45
N ARG A 116 14.27 -6.03 4.24
CA ARG A 116 14.46 -7.43 3.83
C ARG A 116 15.50 -7.47 2.72
N ALA A 117 16.65 -8.07 2.98
CA ALA A 117 17.64 -8.38 1.96
C ALA A 117 17.59 -9.87 1.61
N VAL A 118 17.86 -10.19 0.34
CA VAL A 118 17.80 -11.57 -0.16
C VAL A 118 19.10 -11.92 -0.87
N ARG A 119 19.58 -13.13 -0.63
CA ARG A 119 20.68 -13.74 -1.39
C ARG A 119 20.12 -14.94 -2.16
N THR A 120 20.05 -14.81 -3.48
CA THR A 120 19.57 -15.85 -4.41
C THR A 120 20.58 -16.98 -4.60
N SER A 121 21.87 -16.68 -4.44
CA SER A 121 22.90 -17.70 -4.23
C SER A 121 23.08 -17.91 -2.74
N VAL A 122 22.76 -19.11 -2.26
CA VAL A 122 22.93 -19.48 -0.83
C VAL A 122 24.39 -19.36 -0.37
N ASP A 123 25.34 -19.37 -1.32
CA ASP A 123 26.78 -19.21 -1.08
C ASP A 123 27.32 -17.81 -1.48
N GLY A 124 26.45 -16.88 -1.89
CA GLY A 124 26.83 -15.53 -2.33
C GLY A 124 27.17 -14.59 -1.17
N ARG A 125 28.24 -13.79 -1.31
CA ARG A 125 28.70 -12.83 -0.28
C ARG A 125 27.94 -11.49 -0.28
N LYS A 126 27.16 -11.19 -1.32
CA LYS A 126 26.51 -9.87 -1.50
C LYS A 126 25.00 -9.95 -1.29
N ASP A 127 24.51 -9.07 -0.43
CA ASP A 127 23.09 -8.79 -0.26
C ASP A 127 22.55 -8.03 -1.47
N GLN A 128 21.43 -8.49 -2.01
CA GLN A 128 20.68 -7.73 -3.00
C GLN A 128 19.43 -7.17 -2.30
N PRO A 129 19.19 -5.85 -2.35
CA PRO A 129 17.95 -5.29 -1.83
C PRO A 129 16.78 -5.83 -2.67
N ALA A 130 15.74 -6.31 -1.98
CA ALA A 130 14.49 -6.72 -2.60
C ALA A 130 13.61 -5.52 -2.93
#